data_AF-A0A815E676-F1
#
_entry.id   AF-A0A815E676-F1
#
_cell.length_a   1.000
_cell.length_b   1.000
_cell.length_c   1.000
_cell.angle_alpha   90.00
_cell.angle_beta   90.00
_cell.angle_gamma   90.00
#
_symmetry.space_group_name_H-M   'P 1'
#
loop_
_entity.id
_entity.type
_entity.pdbx_description
1 polymer ?
#
loop_
_entity_poly.entity_id
_entity_poly.type
_entity_poly.pdbx_seq_one_letter_code
_entity_poly.pdbx_strand_id
1 'polypeptide(L)'
;MLTGATVFKVNRTDNCDEFWYDLLRPGVDFVPVAADMHDLFSKLIYYRSHPEEALRIANSGMKRVSILLRADIWPKYISGVLRAVAALQMKPDAPEEQQIASLGFTS
;
A
#
# COMPACT_ATOMS: atom_id res chain seq x y z
N MET A 1 10.98 -2.45 5.14
CA MET A 1 10.11 -3.63 5.38
C MET A 1 10.78 -4.95 5.05
N LEU A 2 11.49 -5.08 3.91
CA LEU A 2 12.15 -6.34 3.53
C LEU A 2 13.26 -6.82 4.48
N THR A 3 13.77 -5.94 5.35
CA THR A 3 14.76 -6.26 6.37
C THR A 3 14.16 -6.83 7.66
N GLY A 4 12.82 -6.93 7.77
CA GLY A 4 12.15 -7.32 9.01
C GLY A 4 12.14 -6.23 10.10
N ALA A 5 12.56 -5.00 9.78
CA ALA A 5 12.46 -3.87 10.68
C ALA A 5 11.04 -3.26 10.70
N THR A 6 10.58 -2.84 11.88
CA THR A 6 9.34 -2.06 12.04
C THR A 6 9.47 -0.72 11.32
N VAL A 7 8.58 -0.45 10.37
CA VAL A 7 8.59 0.80 9.61
C VAL A 7 7.64 1.81 10.24
N PHE A 8 8.14 3.02 10.42
CA PHE A 8 7.38 4.19 10.84
C PHE A 8 7.11 5.04 9.59
N LYS A 9 5.88 5.00 9.06
CA LYS A 9 5.51 5.72 7.84
C LYS A 9 4.83 7.03 8.22
N VAL A 10 5.43 8.15 7.83
CA VAL A 10 4.83 9.49 7.96
C VAL A 10 3.63 9.59 7.03
N ASN A 11 2.50 10.04 7.56
CA ASN A 11 1.30 10.31 6.80
C ASN A 11 1.50 11.62 6.03
N ARG A 12 2.05 11.53 4.82
CA ARG A 12 2.26 12.69 3.95
C ARG A 12 1.06 12.86 3.02
N THR A 13 0.77 14.10 2.67
CA THR A 13 -0.29 14.47 1.70
C THR A 13 0.27 14.79 0.32
N ASP A 14 1.58 14.63 0.12
CA ASP A 14 2.30 15.15 -1.05
C ASP A 14 2.39 14.13 -2.20
N ASN A 15 1.28 13.50 -2.61
CA ASN A 15 1.12 12.66 -3.81
C ASN A 15 2.30 11.70 -4.17
N CYS A 16 3.15 11.34 -3.21
CA CYS A 16 4.27 10.42 -3.37
C CYS A 16 3.80 8.98 -3.14
N ASP A 17 2.65 8.63 -3.70
CA ASP A 17 2.04 7.32 -3.53
C ASP A 17 2.43 6.39 -4.67
N GLU A 18 2.95 5.22 -4.31
CA GLU A 18 3.09 4.13 -5.26
C GLU A 18 1.81 3.27 -5.26
N PHE A 19 1.54 2.61 -6.39
CA PHE A 19 0.33 1.82 -6.63
C PHE A 19 0.01 0.74 -5.56
N TRP A 20 0.98 0.36 -4.74
CA TRP A 20 0.86 -0.66 -3.71
C TRP A 20 0.78 -0.10 -2.29
N TYR A 21 0.94 1.21 -2.09
CA TYR A 21 0.89 1.83 -0.76
C TYR A 21 -0.49 1.69 -0.12
N ASP A 22 -1.56 1.81 -0.90
CA ASP A 22 -2.95 1.64 -0.44
C ASP A 22 -3.26 0.23 0.05
N LEU A 23 -2.43 -0.74 -0.36
CA LEU A 23 -2.59 -2.13 0.07
C LEU A 23 -1.97 -2.38 1.45
N LEU A 24 -1.16 -1.45 1.98
CA LEU A 24 -0.60 -1.53 3.33
C LEU A 24 -1.59 -0.97 4.36
N ARG A 25 -1.72 -1.66 5.50
CA ARG A 25 -2.65 -1.26 6.56
C ARG A 25 -1.92 -0.61 7.74
N PRO A 26 -2.29 0.62 8.13
CA PRO A 26 -1.77 1.27 9.33
C PRO A 26 -2.00 0.43 10.59
N GLY A 27 -1.02 0.35 11.48
CA GLY A 27 -1.09 -0.42 12.74
C GLY A 27 -0.99 -1.95 12.57
N VAL A 28 -0.99 -2.42 11.32
CA VAL A 28 -0.85 -3.85 11.01
C VAL A 28 0.46 -4.10 10.27
N ASP A 29 0.71 -3.39 9.18
CA ASP A 29 1.87 -3.59 8.31
C ASP A 29 2.98 -2.54 8.57
N PHE A 30 2.63 -1.44 9.22
CA PHE A 30 3.56 -0.36 9.63
C PHE A 30 2.96 0.46 10.78
N VAL A 31 3.81 1.26 11.43
CA VAL A 31 3.39 2.25 12.42
C VAL A 31 3.12 3.58 11.70
N PRO A 32 1.88 4.08 11.64
CA PRO A 32 1.62 5.40 11.07
C PRO A 32 2.24 6.48 11.97
N VAL A 33 2.72 7.56 11.39
CA VAL A 33 3.25 8.76 12.08
C VAL A 33 2.51 9.97 11.53
N ALA A 34 2.16 10.92 12.38
CA ALA A 34 1.48 12.14 11.96
C ALA A 34 2.30 12.94 10.93
N ALA A 35 1.63 13.73 10.09
CA ALA A 35 2.28 14.50 9.02
C ALA A 35 3.32 15.50 9.56
N ASP A 36 3.03 16.11 10.70
CA ASP A 36 3.87 17.03 11.46
C ASP A 36 4.84 16.31 12.43
N MET A 37 4.80 14.97 12.46
CA MET A 37 5.66 14.10 13.26
C MET A 37 5.59 14.30 14.79
N HIS A 38 4.57 14.99 15.31
CA HIS A 38 4.46 15.27 16.75
C HIS A 38 4.38 14.00 17.62
N ASP A 39 3.92 12.89 17.04
CA ASP A 39 3.74 11.61 17.71
C ASP A 39 4.90 10.62 17.50
N LEU A 40 5.96 11.00 16.77
CA LEU A 40 7.05 10.09 16.44
C LEU A 40 7.79 9.60 17.69
N PHE A 41 8.18 10.52 18.57
CA PHE A 41 8.97 10.18 19.76
C PHE A 41 8.18 9.31 20.75
N SER A 42 6.90 9.62 20.98
CA SER A 42 6.04 8.82 21.86
C SER A 42 5.85 7.41 21.30
N LYS A 43 5.68 7.25 19.99
CA LYS A 43 5.60 5.94 19.34
C LYS A 43 6.91 5.16 19.40
N LEU A 44 8.06 5.82 19.20
CA LEU A 44 9.36 5.16 19.36
C LEU A 44 9.58 4.64 20.78
N ILE A 45 9.23 5.44 21.79
CA ILE A 45 9.30 5.03 23.21
C ILE A 45 8.38 3.84 23.46
N TYR A 46 7.13 3.92 22.98
CA TYR A 46 6.14 2.85 23.13
C TYR A 46 6.61 1.53 22.51
N TYR A 47 7.02 1.52 21.24
CA TYR A 47 7.43 0.29 20.57
C TYR A 47 8.76 -0.26 21.09
N ARG A 48 9.61 0.57 21.70
CA ARG A 48 10.79 0.11 22.43
C ARG A 48 10.42 -0.68 23.69
N SER A 49 9.35 -0.31 24.39
CA SER A 49 8.84 -1.06 25.55
C SER A 49 7.89 -2.20 25.18
N HIS A 50 7.46 -2.29 23.92
CA HIS A 50 6.56 -3.33 23.40
C HIS A 50 7.18 -4.05 22.18
N PRO A 51 8.33 -4.74 22.35
CA PRO A 51 9.07 -5.33 21.25
C PRO A 51 8.29 -6.42 20.50
N GLU A 52 7.42 -7.18 21.19
CA GLU A 52 6.58 -8.21 20.56
C GLU A 52 5.57 -7.60 19.59
N GLU A 53 4.96 -6.47 19.96
CA GLU A 53 4.04 -5.75 19.08
C GLU A 53 4.77 -5.16 17.88
N ALA A 54 5.95 -4.57 18.11
CA ALA A 54 6.80 -4.04 17.05
C ALA A 54 7.20 -5.14 16.04
N LEU A 55 7.57 -6.33 16.55
CA LEU A 55 7.93 -7.50 15.74
C LEU A 55 6.74 -8.04 14.94
N ARG A 56 5.55 -8.10 15.55
CA ARG A 56 4.31 -8.49 14.87
C ARG A 56 4.02 -7.59 13.67
N ILE A 57 4.13 -6.28 13.86
CA ILE A 57 3.93 -5.30 12.79
C ILE A 57 4.98 -5.47 11.69
N ALA A 58 6.25 -5.59 12.07
CA ALA A 58 7.36 -5.75 11.13
C ALA A 58 7.21 -7.02 10.25
N ASN A 59 6.83 -8.14 10.87
CA ASN A 59 6.60 -9.40 10.16
C ASN A 59 5.41 -9.32 9.20
N SER A 60 4.31 -8.67 9.61
CA SER A 60 3.16 -8.47 8.73
C SER A 60 3.53 -7.60 7.52
N GLY A 61 4.20 -6.47 7.75
CA GLY A 61 4.66 -5.58 6.69
C GLY A 61 5.63 -6.26 5.72
N MET A 62 6.60 -7.01 6.26
CA MET A 62 7.53 -7.79 5.45
C MET A 62 6.80 -8.82 4.58
N LYS A 63 5.89 -9.60 5.15
CA LYS A 63 5.10 -10.61 4.42
C LYS A 63 4.24 -9.98 3.32
N ARG A 64 3.65 -8.81 3.58
CA ARG A 64 2.82 -8.13 2.60
C ARG A 64 3.66 -7.57 1.45
N VAL A 65 4.73 -6.84 1.77
CA VAL A 65 5.62 -6.25 0.76
C VAL A 65 6.32 -7.33 -0.08
N SER A 66 6.71 -8.45 0.53
CA SER A 66 7.33 -9.56 -0.22
C SER A 66 6.39 -10.20 -1.24
N ILE A 67 5.07 -10.08 -1.07
CA ILE A 67 4.08 -10.49 -2.07
C ILE A 67 3.90 -9.39 -3.12
N LEU A 68 3.71 -8.15 -2.69
CA LEU A 68 3.40 -7.02 -3.59
C LEU A 68 4.55 -6.67 -4.53
N LEU A 69 5.79 -6.83 -4.07
CA LEU A 69 7.00 -6.53 -4.85
C LEU A 69 7.61 -7.76 -5.53
N ARG A 70 6.86 -8.87 -5.64
CA ARG A 70 7.33 -9.99 -6.47
C ARG A 70 7.49 -9.53 -7.91
N ALA A 71 8.55 -10.01 -8.57
CA ALA A 71 8.88 -9.64 -9.94
C ALA A 71 7.73 -9.89 -10.93
N ASP A 72 6.85 -10.87 -10.68
CA ASP A 72 5.72 -11.18 -11.54
C ASP A 72 4.48 -10.30 -11.33
N ILE A 73 4.45 -9.47 -10.28
CA ILE A 73 3.30 -8.60 -9.98
C ILE A 73 3.32 -7.33 -10.83
N TRP A 74 4.48 -6.70 -11.00
CA TRP A 74 4.58 -5.45 -11.76
C TRP A 74 4.09 -5.59 -13.22
N PRO A 75 4.50 -6.62 -14.00
CA PRO A 75 3.98 -6.80 -15.36
C PRO A 75 2.46 -7.04 -15.39
N LYS A 76 1.90 -7.74 -14.38
CA LYS A 76 0.45 -7.98 -14.27
C LYS A 76 -0.30 -6.68 -13.99
N TYR A 77 0.21 -5.86 -13.07
CA TYR A 77 -0.34 -4.56 -12.75
C TYR A 77 -0.35 -3.65 -13.99
N ILE A 78 0.79 -3.49 -14.66
CA ILE A 78 0.91 -2.65 -15.86
C ILE A 78 0.00 -3.15 -16.99
N SER A 79 -0.04 -4.46 -17.24
CA SER A 79 -0.95 -5.05 -18.25
C SER A 79 -2.41 -4.77 -17.93
N GLY A 80 -2.81 -4.88 -16.66
CA GLY A 80 -4.16 -4.54 -16.20
C GLY A 80 -4.51 -3.07 -16.41
N VAL A 81 -3.60 -2.16 -16.03
CA VAL A 81 -3.77 -0.71 -16.23
C VAL A 81 -3.88 -0.37 -17.72
N LEU A 82 -3.01 -0.92 -18.57
CA LEU A 82 -3.05 -0.63 -20.01
C LEU A 82 -4.35 -1.14 -20.66
N ARG A 83 -4.84 -2.32 -20.26
CA ARG A 83 -6.14 -2.84 -20.72
C ARG A 83 -7.29 -1.95 -20.25
N ALA A 84 -7.23 -1.48 -19.00
CA ALA A 84 -8.20 -0.55 -18.44
C ALA A 84 -8.30 0.74 -19.25
N VAL A 85 -7.16 1.39 -19.48
CA VAL A 85 -7.09 2.63 -20.27
C VAL A 85 -7.58 2.40 -21.70
N ALA A 86 -7.19 1.31 -22.35
CA ALA A 86 -7.64 1.01 -23.71
C ALA A 86 -9.16 0.83 -23.81
N ALA A 87 -9.78 0.13 -22.84
CA ALA A 87 -11.23 -0.06 -22.82
C ALA A 87 -12.00 1.26 -22.64
N LEU A 88 -11.50 2.17 -21.80
CA LEU A 88 -12.06 3.51 -21.62
C LEU A 88 -12.00 4.32 -22.93
N GLN A 89 -10.89 4.24 -23.66
CA GLN A 89 -10.73 4.96 -24.93
C GLN A 89 -11.60 4.40 -26.06
N MET A 90 -11.96 3.11 -26.02
CA MET A 90 -12.81 2.47 -27.04
C MET A 90 -14.32 2.66 -26.80
N LYS A 91 -14.74 3.18 -25.65
CA LYS A 91 -16.15 3.46 -25.31
C LYS A 91 -16.30 4.83 -24.61
N PRO A 92 -16.11 5.95 -25.32
CA PRO A 92 -16.14 7.28 -24.70
C PRO A 92 -17.48 7.67 -24.07
N ASP A 93 -18.61 7.05 -24.49
CA ASP A 93 -19.97 7.45 -24.10
C ASP A 93 -20.65 6.52 -23.08
N ALA A 94 -19.95 5.51 -22.55
CA ALA A 94 -20.52 4.59 -21.56
C ALA A 94 -20.38 5.14 -20.12
N PRO A 95 -21.36 4.96 -19.23
CA PRO A 95 -21.22 5.35 -17.82
C PRO A 95 -20.03 4.66 -17.15
N GLU A 96 -19.29 5.41 -16.32
CA GLU A 96 -18.03 5.01 -15.67
C GLU A 96 -18.14 3.66 -14.91
N GLU A 97 -19.28 3.41 -14.27
CA GLU A 97 -19.56 2.17 -13.53
C GLU A 97 -19.56 0.92 -14.43
N GLN A 98 -20.05 1.02 -15.67
CA GLN A 98 -20.05 -0.08 -16.64
C GLN A 98 -18.67 -0.31 -17.26
N GLN A 99 -17.89 0.77 -17.39
CA GLN A 99 -16.53 0.67 -17.87
C GLN A 99 -15.68 -0.09 -16.83
N ILE A 100 -15.75 0.29 -15.55
CA ILE A 100 -15.01 -0.35 -14.46
C ILE A 100 -15.35 -1.84 -14.30
N ALA A 101 -16.63 -2.23 -14.37
CA ALA A 101 -17.05 -3.62 -14.25
C ALA A 101 -16.50 -4.52 -15.39
N SER A 102 -16.33 -3.96 -16.59
CA SER A 102 -15.80 -4.71 -17.74
C SER A 102 -14.31 -5.03 -17.68
N LEU A 103 -13.60 -4.43 -16.71
CA LEU A 103 -12.14 -4.55 -16.57
C LEU A 103 -11.71 -5.77 -15.74
N GLY A 104 -12.66 -6.53 -15.19
CA GLY A 104 -12.36 -7.78 -14.48
C GLY A 104 -11.62 -7.58 -13.16
N PHE A 105 -11.73 -6.39 -12.54
CA PHE A 105 -11.14 -6.09 -11.22
C PHE A 105 -12.02 -6.52 -10.03
N THR A 106 -13.13 -7.24 -10.24
CA THR A 106 -13.96 -7.72 -9.13
C THR A 106 -13.47 -9.06 -8.58
N SER A 107 -12.98 -8.98 -7.34
CA SER A 107 -12.92 -9.97 -6.24
C SER A 107 -12.33 -11.36 -6.51
#